data_AF-A0A2T1KAG2-F1
#
_entry.id   AF-A0A2T1KAG2-F1
#
_cell.length_a   1.000
_cell.length_b   1.000
_cell.length_c   1.000
_cell.angle_alpha   90.00
_cell.angle_beta   90.00
_cell.angle_gamma   90.00
#
_symmetry.space_group_name_H-M   'P 1'
#
loop_
_entity.id
_entity.type
_entity.pdbx_description
1 polymer ?
#
loop_
_entity_poly.entity_id
_entity_poly.type
_entity_poly.pdbx_seq_one_letter_code
_entity_poly.pdbx_strand_id
1 'polypeptide(L)'
;MPTLHLFISKGRFNSEEELDQYIQPEYTEDGDKINSPFMKEVGLSSFEPGCIEATFESEECEIIKLLEGSSYEEQWLNNVSANIQANVAVTVYEPNILSRPDRCSLEYLGSYNYEV
;
A
#
# COMPACT_ATOMS: atom_id res chain seq x y z
N MET A 1 -14.77 10.85 -6.57
CA MET A 1 -14.62 9.49 -7.10
C MET A 1 -13.71 8.77 -6.14
N PRO A 2 -14.01 7.52 -5.83
CA PRO A 2 -13.22 6.78 -4.88
C PRO A 2 -11.79 6.62 -5.40
N THR A 3 -10.82 6.90 -4.52
CA THR A 3 -9.41 7.06 -4.89
C THR A 3 -8.60 5.86 -4.42
N LEU A 4 -7.91 5.21 -5.35
CA LEU A 4 -6.96 4.13 -5.06
C LEU A 4 -5.56 4.74 -4.99
N HIS A 5 -4.75 4.38 -3.99
CA HIS A 5 -3.36 4.81 -3.88
C HIS A 5 -2.43 3.61 -4.03
N LEU A 6 -1.33 3.78 -4.77
CA LEU A 6 -0.34 2.73 -4.97
C LEU A 6 1.06 3.21 -4.55
N PHE A 7 1.69 2.42 -3.69
CA PHE A 7 3.08 2.58 -3.27
C PHE A 7 3.88 1.35 -3.63
N ILE A 8 5.17 1.53 -3.92
CA ILE A 8 6.09 0.43 -4.21
C ILE A 8 7.42 0.58 -3.49
N SER A 9 8.18 -0.50 -3.47
CA SER A 9 9.59 -0.50 -3.07
C SER A 9 10.41 -1.48 -3.89
N LYS A 10 11.70 -1.15 -4.01
CA LYS A 10 12.76 -1.99 -4.60
C LYS A 10 13.79 -2.31 -3.51
N GLY A 11 13.57 -3.41 -2.79
CA GLY A 11 14.50 -3.96 -1.79
C GLY A 11 14.53 -3.26 -0.43
N ARG A 12 13.48 -2.54 -0.01
CA ARG A 12 13.41 -1.93 1.32
C ARG A 12 13.28 -2.94 2.46
N PHE A 13 12.52 -4.00 2.24
CA PHE A 13 12.20 -5.01 3.25
C PHE A 13 12.87 -6.32 2.88
N ASN A 14 13.33 -7.07 3.89
CA ASN A 14 13.97 -8.37 3.74
C ASN A 14 12.99 -9.53 3.91
N SER A 15 11.79 -9.26 4.43
CA SER A 15 10.74 -10.26 4.64
C SER A 15 9.35 -9.63 4.62
N GLU A 16 8.35 -10.48 4.43
CA GLU A 16 6.93 -10.13 4.59
C GLU A 16 6.63 -9.65 6.02
N GLU A 17 7.28 -10.23 7.04
CA GLU A 17 7.11 -9.82 8.44
C GLU A 17 7.61 -8.37 8.68
N GLU A 18 8.72 -7.96 8.08
CA GLU A 18 9.19 -6.58 8.17
C GLU A 18 8.23 -5.60 7.47
N LEU A 19 7.62 -6.01 6.35
CA LEU A 19 6.59 -5.24 5.66
C LEU A 19 5.33 -5.12 6.53
N ASP A 20 4.88 -6.21 7.13
CA ASP A 20 3.69 -6.23 7.98
C ASP A 20 3.88 -5.33 9.21
N GLN A 21 5.03 -5.38 9.88
CA GLN A 21 5.37 -4.47 10.99
C GLN A 21 5.39 -2.99 10.58
N TYR A 22 5.76 -2.70 9.32
CA TYR A 22 5.74 -1.34 8.79
C TYR A 22 4.32 -0.83 8.54
N ILE A 23 3.38 -1.71 8.17
CA ILE A 23 2.01 -1.37 7.78
C ILE A 23 1.03 -1.46 8.93
N GLN A 24 1.05 -2.54 9.71
CA GLN A 24 0.05 -2.84 10.72
C GLN A 24 0.21 -1.95 11.96
N PRO A 25 -0.90 -1.43 12.51
CA PRO A 25 -0.83 -0.72 13.77
C PRO A 25 -0.61 -1.69 14.93
N GLU A 26 -0.05 -1.16 16.01
CA GLU A 26 -0.05 -1.84 17.29
C GLU A 26 -1.24 -1.34 18.12
N TYR A 27 -1.52 -2.03 19.23
CA TYR A 27 -2.58 -1.64 20.16
C TYR A 27 -2.02 -1.65 21.59
N THR A 28 -2.40 -0.63 22.38
CA THR A 28 -2.11 -0.61 23.82
C THR A 28 -2.91 -1.71 24.54
N GLU A 29 -2.60 -1.94 25.81
CA GLU A 29 -3.39 -2.85 26.67
C GLU A 29 -4.86 -2.42 26.79
N ASP A 30 -5.14 -1.11 26.71
CA ASP A 30 -6.49 -0.55 26.73
C ASP A 30 -7.20 -0.64 25.36
N GLY A 31 -6.54 -1.18 24.34
CA GLY A 31 -7.05 -1.31 22.99
C GLY A 31 -6.93 -0.03 22.15
N ASP A 32 -6.17 0.97 22.61
CA ASP A 32 -5.91 2.18 21.83
C ASP A 32 -4.94 1.88 20.68
N LYS A 33 -5.33 2.29 19.48
CA LYS A 33 -4.50 2.10 18.28
C LYS A 33 -3.27 3.00 18.29
N ILE A 34 -2.09 2.40 18.16
CA ILE A 34 -0.82 3.06 17.91
C ILE A 34 -0.55 2.98 16.40
N ASN A 35 -0.56 4.12 15.72
CA ASN A 35 -0.29 4.17 14.28
C ASN A 35 1.08 3.58 13.93
N SER A 36 1.10 2.72 12.91
CA SER A 36 2.31 2.16 12.32
C SER A 36 3.18 3.22 11.64
N PRO A 37 4.44 2.90 11.30
CA PRO A 37 5.28 3.79 10.51
C PRO A 37 4.62 4.24 9.20
N PHE A 38 4.06 3.31 8.41
CA PHE A 38 3.35 3.64 7.17
C PHE A 38 2.23 4.64 7.43
N MET A 39 1.35 4.36 8.38
CA MET A 39 0.21 5.22 8.73
C MET A 39 0.64 6.64 9.11
N LYS A 40 1.72 6.76 9.89
CA LYS A 40 2.29 8.05 10.29
C LYS A 40 2.80 8.80 9.06
N GLU A 41 3.55 8.14 8.19
CA GLU A 41 4.15 8.76 7.01
C GLU A 41 3.10 9.31 6.03
N VAL A 42 2.13 8.49 5.64
CA VAL A 42 1.07 8.90 4.70
C VAL A 42 -0.02 9.78 5.34
N GLY A 43 0.06 9.95 6.67
CA GLY A 43 -0.93 10.70 7.43
C GLY A 43 -2.31 10.07 7.30
N LEU A 44 -2.38 8.75 7.55
CA LEU A 44 -3.58 7.95 7.42
C LEU A 44 -4.63 8.37 8.46
N SER A 45 -5.86 8.48 8.00
CA SER A 45 -7.08 8.62 8.82
C SER A 45 -8.17 7.68 8.31
N SER A 46 -9.22 7.48 9.12
CA SER A 46 -10.31 6.53 8.82
C SER A 46 -9.82 5.10 8.57
N PHE A 47 -8.92 4.62 9.43
CA PHE A 47 -8.28 3.31 9.27
C PHE A 47 -9.31 2.19 9.18
N GLU A 48 -9.33 1.55 8.01
CA GLU A 48 -10.02 0.30 7.73
C GLU A 48 -8.97 -0.72 7.26
N PRO A 49 -8.61 -1.73 8.09
CA PRO A 49 -7.56 -2.69 7.77
C PRO A 49 -7.84 -3.46 6.48
N GLY A 50 -9.11 -3.81 6.19
CA GLY A 50 -9.48 -4.52 4.96
C GLY A 50 -9.31 -3.68 3.69
N CYS A 51 -8.95 -2.40 3.83
CA CYS A 51 -8.74 -1.47 2.74
C CYS A 51 -7.27 -1.05 2.58
N ILE A 52 -6.34 -1.84 3.12
CA ILE A 52 -4.90 -1.77 2.85
C ILE A 52 -4.44 -3.18 2.50
N GLU A 53 -3.94 -3.37 1.29
CA GLU A 53 -3.36 -4.65 0.86
C GLU A 53 -1.88 -4.45 0.57
N ALA A 54 -1.08 -5.46 0.87
CA ALA A 54 0.37 -5.43 0.70
C ALA A 54 0.86 -6.78 0.19
N THR A 55 1.72 -6.72 -0.82
CA THR A 55 2.34 -7.90 -1.43
C THR A 55 3.85 -7.79 -1.29
N PHE A 56 4.51 -8.88 -0.91
CA PHE A 56 5.96 -9.00 -0.80
C PHE A 56 6.47 -10.15 -1.65
N GLU A 57 7.54 -9.89 -2.41
CA GLU A 57 8.35 -10.89 -3.09
C GLU A 57 9.81 -10.77 -2.65
N SER A 58 10.51 -11.90 -2.62
CA SER A 58 11.91 -11.97 -2.20
C SER A 58 12.87 -11.31 -3.21
N GLU A 59 12.47 -11.22 -4.47
CA GLU A 59 13.21 -10.57 -5.55
C GLU A 59 12.31 -9.54 -6.26
N GLU A 60 12.92 -8.54 -6.90
CA GLU A 60 12.17 -7.60 -7.74
C GLU A 60 11.53 -8.32 -8.94
N CYS A 61 10.27 -8.02 -9.20
CA CYS A 61 9.52 -8.51 -10.34
C CYS A 61 8.66 -7.40 -10.96
N GLU A 62 7.97 -7.72 -12.05
CA GLU A 62 7.02 -6.80 -12.68
C GLU A 62 5.90 -6.46 -11.70
N ILE A 63 5.61 -5.16 -11.56
CA ILE A 63 4.59 -4.65 -10.64
C ILE A 63 3.22 -5.32 -10.83
N ILE A 64 2.92 -5.72 -12.06
CA ILE A 64 1.67 -6.40 -12.40
C ILE A 64 1.53 -7.71 -11.62
N LYS A 65 2.61 -8.47 -11.45
CA LYS A 65 2.60 -9.71 -10.66
C LYS A 65 2.32 -9.45 -9.18
N LEU A 66 2.80 -8.34 -8.64
CA LEU A 66 2.54 -7.95 -7.24
C LEU A 66 1.08 -7.53 -7.02
N LEU A 67 0.39 -7.11 -8.08
CA LEU A 67 -0.99 -6.63 -8.05
C LEU A 67 -2.00 -7.71 -8.48
N GLU A 68 -1.54 -8.88 -8.94
CA GLU A 68 -2.41 -10.03 -9.21
C GLU A 68 -3.15 -10.45 -7.93
N GLY A 69 -4.47 -10.59 -8.02
CA GLY A 69 -5.34 -10.94 -6.89
C GLY A 69 -5.66 -9.79 -5.94
N SER A 70 -5.10 -8.58 -6.15
CA SER A 70 -5.47 -7.40 -5.36
C SER A 70 -6.87 -6.90 -5.70
N SER A 71 -7.49 -6.21 -4.75
CA SER A 71 -8.72 -5.48 -5.05
C SER A 71 -8.48 -4.47 -6.18
N TYR A 72 -9.41 -4.43 -7.15
CA TYR A 72 -9.33 -3.58 -8.34
C TYR A 72 -8.17 -3.93 -9.29
N GLU A 73 -7.78 -5.22 -9.36
CA GLU A 73 -6.75 -5.73 -10.28
C GLU A 73 -6.87 -5.15 -11.70
N GLU A 74 -8.05 -5.23 -12.34
CA GLU A 74 -8.24 -4.73 -13.70
C GLU A 74 -7.89 -3.24 -13.86
N GLN A 75 -8.20 -2.42 -12.85
CA GLN A 75 -7.88 -0.99 -12.86
C GLN A 75 -6.37 -0.77 -12.76
N TRP A 76 -5.67 -1.56 -11.94
CA TRP A 76 -4.22 -1.53 -11.87
C TRP A 76 -3.57 -1.90 -13.20
N LEU A 77 -4.01 -3.00 -13.81
CA LEU A 77 -3.50 -3.50 -15.08
C LEU A 77 -3.64 -2.46 -16.21
N ASN A 78 -4.71 -1.67 -16.19
CA ASN A 78 -4.99 -0.67 -17.23
C ASN A 78 -4.25 0.66 -17.03
N ASN A 79 -3.90 1.03 -15.80
CA ASN A 79 -3.36 2.35 -15.50
C ASN A 79 -1.88 2.36 -15.12
N VAL A 80 -1.34 1.23 -14.66
CA VAL A 80 0.03 1.11 -14.17
C VAL A 80 0.93 0.55 -15.27
N SER A 81 2.11 1.14 -15.48
CA SER A 81 3.06 0.64 -16.49
C SER A 81 3.66 -0.69 -16.05
N ALA A 82 3.49 -1.73 -16.89
CA ALA A 82 4.05 -3.06 -16.66
C ALA A 82 5.59 -3.10 -16.59
N ASN A 83 6.28 -2.06 -17.07
CA ASN A 83 7.75 -1.99 -17.05
C ASN A 83 8.31 -1.61 -15.66
N ILE A 84 7.46 -1.26 -14.69
CA ILE A 84 7.89 -0.95 -13.34
C ILE A 84 8.27 -2.25 -12.63
N GLN A 85 9.49 -2.29 -12.09
CA GLN A 85 9.97 -3.38 -11.25
C GLN A 85 9.86 -2.98 -9.78
N ALA A 86 9.44 -3.91 -8.93
CA ALA A 86 9.36 -3.75 -7.48
C ALA A 86 9.39 -5.13 -6.81
N ASN A 87 9.69 -5.18 -5.52
CA ASN A 87 9.52 -6.39 -4.73
C ASN A 87 8.42 -6.22 -3.67
N VAL A 88 7.87 -5.02 -3.53
CA VAL A 88 6.73 -4.71 -2.67
C VAL A 88 5.77 -3.80 -3.39
N ALA A 89 4.48 -4.09 -3.25
CA ALA A 89 3.38 -3.20 -3.60
C ALA A 89 2.48 -3.02 -2.37
N VAL A 90 2.04 -1.79 -2.11
CA VAL A 90 1.04 -1.47 -1.09
C VAL A 90 -0.06 -0.66 -1.73
N THR A 91 -1.27 -1.17 -1.70
CA THR A 91 -2.47 -0.50 -2.20
C THR A 91 -3.31 -0.02 -1.02
N VAL A 92 -3.86 1.18 -1.15
CA VAL A 92 -4.76 1.77 -0.13
C VAL A 92 -6.04 2.23 -0.81
N TYR A 93 -7.16 1.85 -0.22
CA TYR A 93 -8.50 2.07 -0.75
C TYR A 93 -9.36 2.85 0.26
N GLU A 94 -10.42 3.50 -0.21
CA GLU A 94 -11.45 4.04 0.69
C GLU A 94 -12.02 2.94 1.61
N PRO A 95 -12.34 3.24 2.87
CA PRO A 95 -12.48 4.58 3.46
C PRO A 95 -11.18 5.19 4.00
N ASN A 96 -10.02 4.57 3.80
CA ASN A 96 -8.73 5.12 4.25
C ASN A 96 -8.43 6.45 3.53
N ILE A 97 -8.11 7.50 4.30
CA ILE A 97 -7.78 8.82 3.76
C ILE A 97 -6.32 9.14 4.01
N LEU A 98 -5.57 9.41 2.93
CA LEU A 98 -4.16 9.79 2.97
C LEU A 98 -4.01 11.30 2.83
N SER A 99 -3.55 11.98 3.88
CA SER A 99 -3.36 13.43 3.85
C SER A 99 -2.01 13.87 3.26
N ARG A 100 -1.05 12.95 3.16
CA ARG A 100 0.32 13.23 2.71
C ARG A 100 1.00 12.00 2.07
N PRO A 101 0.42 11.41 1.01
CA PRO A 101 0.97 10.21 0.36
C PRO A 101 2.41 10.43 -0.13
N ASP A 102 2.74 11.61 -0.65
CA ASP A 102 4.07 11.96 -1.17
C ASP A 102 5.19 12.01 -0.11
N ARG A 103 4.86 11.87 1.18
CA ARG A 103 5.85 11.81 2.28
C ARG A 103 6.18 10.38 2.72
N CYS A 104 5.58 9.38 2.07
CA CYS A 104 5.93 8.00 2.31
C CYS A 104 7.40 7.75 1.94
N SER A 105 8.05 6.90 2.72
CA SER A 105 9.38 6.40 2.38
C SER A 105 9.33 5.25 1.35
N LEU A 106 8.14 4.75 1.01
CA LEU A 106 7.89 3.99 -0.22
C LEU A 106 7.72 4.97 -1.40
N GLU A 107 8.05 4.51 -2.60
CA GLU A 107 7.81 5.29 -3.82
C GLU A 107 6.30 5.34 -4.09
N TYR A 108 5.74 6.55 -4.14
CA TYR A 108 4.32 6.75 -4.43
C TYR A 108 4.13 6.87 -5.95
N LEU A 109 3.47 5.89 -6.57
CA LEU A 109 3.23 5.88 -8.02
C LEU A 109 2.03 6.74 -8.43
N GLY A 110 1.17 7.09 -7.49
CA GLY A 110 0.07 8.01 -7.71
C GLY A 110 -1.28 7.51 -7.21
N SER A 111 -2.31 8.25 -7.59
CA SER A 111 -3.70 7.90 -7.32
C SER A 111 -4.46 7.63 -8.60
N TYR A 112 -5.39 6.69 -8.51
CA TYR A 112 -6.19 6.23 -9.63
C TYR A 112 -7.66 6.31 -9.23
N ASN A 113 -8.48 6.90 -10.11
CA ASN A 113 -9.93 6.85 -9.95
C ASN A 113 -10.40 5.49 -10.46
N TYR A 114 -11.39 4.90 -9.80
CA TYR A 114 -12.14 3.80 -10.40
C TYR A 114 -13.55 4.23 -10.78
N GLU A 115 -14.03 3.64 -11.86
CA GLU A 115 -15.44 3.65 -12.24
C GLU A 115 -16.08 2.38 -11.64
N VAL A 116 -17.26 2.55 -11.04
CA VAL A 116 -18.09 1.44 -10.51
C VAL A 116 -18.98 0.90 -11.62
#